data_AF-F6DSM0-F1
#
_entry.id   AF-F6DSM0-F1
#
_cell.length_a   1.000
_cell.length_b   1.000
_cell.length_c   1.000
_cell.angle_alpha   90.00
_cell.angle_beta   90.00
_cell.angle_gamma   90.00
#
_symmetry.space_group_name_H-M   'P 1'
#
loop_
_entity.id
_entity.type
_entity.pdbx_description
1 polymer ?
#
loop_
_entity_poly.entity_id
_entity_poly.type
_entity_poly.pdbx_seq_one_letter_code
_entity_poly.pdbx_strand_id
1 'polypeptide(L)'
;MSNNAIYLEMVLTLGNKFQYDQLHAAAVERLSVSLFEQLRNIHHLGESELTLLRHAALLHDIGIFISKKRHHKHSAYLVLHDRGLDGYPQKERTLLALLVRNHRKNVKIEASNLSRFSKPILKKLIALLRIADALDYFHRGQTIVKDVRMQGENCIFTVEGVNLNTLGEQLGKKSAYFREVFGLNPVFASADAPHGEPLNFFKELDIEDQPTEYDGDSIELHDETTAGTEQGTEDDDKENLEHHFQPAEEQEILTEKPVAKV
;
A
#
# COMPACT_ATOMS: atom_id res chain seq x y z
N MET A 1 5.29 16.83 20.32
CA MET A 1 4.84 15.56 19.68
C MET A 1 6.04 14.96 18.96
N SER A 2 6.22 13.64 18.94
CA SER A 2 7.28 13.02 18.13
C SER A 2 6.95 13.21 16.64
N ASN A 3 7.96 13.26 15.76
CA ASN A 3 7.74 13.42 14.32
C ASN A 3 6.79 12.34 13.77
N ASN A 4 6.85 11.12 14.30
CA ASN A 4 5.94 10.02 13.91
C ASN A 4 4.46 10.34 14.20
N ALA A 5 4.15 11.04 15.30
CA ALA A 5 2.77 11.40 15.61
C ALA A 5 2.22 12.45 14.63
N ILE A 6 3.05 13.41 14.23
CA ILE A 6 2.70 14.41 13.22
C ILE A 6 2.48 13.73 11.87
N TYR A 7 3.38 12.84 11.47
CA TYR A 7 3.24 12.10 10.20
C TYR A 7 2.00 11.22 10.17
N LEU A 8 1.66 10.57 11.28
CA LEU A 8 0.42 9.80 11.40
C LEU A 8 -0.82 10.70 11.23
N GLU A 9 -0.86 11.87 11.88
CA GLU A 9 -1.97 12.81 11.73
C GLU A 9 -2.15 13.28 10.28
N MET A 10 -1.04 13.56 9.58
CA MET A 10 -1.06 13.92 8.16
C MET A 10 -1.58 12.78 7.29
N VAL A 11 -1.14 11.54 7.54
CA VAL A 11 -1.59 10.33 6.86
C VAL A 11 -3.10 10.11 7.06
N LEU A 12 -3.59 10.22 8.30
CA LEU A 12 -5.01 10.06 8.61
C LEU A 12 -5.85 11.17 7.96
N THR A 13 -5.37 12.42 7.99
CA THR A 13 -6.03 13.55 7.33
C THR A 13 -6.13 13.32 5.82
N LEU A 14 -5.05 12.86 5.18
CA LEU A 14 -5.04 12.54 3.75
C LEU A 14 -6.02 11.40 3.42
N GLY A 15 -6.01 10.32 4.21
CA GLY A 15 -6.95 9.22 4.05
C GLY A 15 -8.40 9.72 4.10
N ASN A 16 -8.75 10.51 5.12
CA ASN A 16 -10.09 11.08 5.29
C ASN A 16 -10.49 11.99 4.11
N LYS A 17 -9.57 12.83 3.63
CA LYS A 17 -9.78 13.69 2.46
C LYS A 17 -10.23 12.88 1.24
N PHE A 18 -9.65 11.70 1.04
CA PHE A 18 -9.96 10.80 -0.07
C PHE A 18 -10.91 9.65 0.31
N GLN A 19 -11.64 9.79 1.42
CA GLN A 19 -12.73 8.90 1.82
C GLN A 19 -12.35 7.40 1.81
N TYR A 20 -11.13 7.10 2.27
CA TYR A 20 -10.66 5.71 2.37
C TYR A 20 -11.57 4.83 3.22
N ASP A 21 -11.59 3.52 2.92
CA ASP A 21 -12.24 2.52 3.76
C ASP A 21 -11.43 2.37 5.07
N GLN A 22 -11.88 3.07 6.11
CA GLN A 22 -11.20 3.12 7.41
C GLN A 22 -11.11 1.73 8.06
N LEU A 23 -12.13 0.90 7.92
CA LEU A 23 -12.17 -0.43 8.52
C LEU A 23 -11.12 -1.33 7.86
N HIS A 24 -11.12 -1.36 6.53
CA HIS A 24 -10.15 -2.13 5.76
C HIS A 24 -8.72 -1.65 6.01
N ALA A 25 -8.47 -0.35 5.89
CA ALA A 25 -7.14 0.22 6.09
C ALA A 25 -6.58 -0.02 7.50
N ALA A 26 -7.42 0.09 8.55
CA ALA A 26 -7.00 -0.25 9.91
C ALA A 26 -6.71 -1.75 10.08
N ALA A 27 -7.47 -2.63 9.40
CA ALA A 27 -7.21 -4.06 9.41
C ALA A 27 -5.88 -4.40 8.72
N VAL A 28 -5.63 -3.83 7.54
CA VAL A 28 -4.37 -4.01 6.79
C VAL A 28 -3.18 -3.46 7.58
N GLU A 29 -3.33 -2.32 8.28
CA GLU A 29 -2.30 -1.76 9.15
C GLU A 29 -1.98 -2.71 10.31
N ARG A 30 -3.00 -3.16 11.04
CA ARG A 30 -2.85 -4.12 12.14
C ARG A 30 -2.18 -5.43 11.69
N LEU A 31 -2.61 -5.98 10.55
CA LEU A 31 -2.04 -7.19 9.96
C LEU A 31 -0.57 -6.96 9.57
N SER A 32 -0.26 -5.81 8.95
CA SER A 32 1.11 -5.46 8.57
C SER A 32 2.03 -5.36 9.79
N VAL A 33 1.58 -4.74 10.88
CA VAL A 33 2.33 -4.68 12.15
C VAL A 33 2.57 -6.08 12.70
N SER A 34 1.53 -6.91 12.76
CA SER A 34 1.62 -8.27 13.28
C SER A 34 2.60 -9.14 12.48
N LEU A 35 2.58 -9.04 11.15
CA LEU A 35 3.51 -9.74 10.27
C LEU A 35 4.95 -9.24 10.44
N PHE A 36 5.14 -7.92 10.52
CA PHE A 36 6.45 -7.32 10.75
C PHE A 36 7.06 -7.83 12.06
N GLU A 37 6.33 -7.76 13.17
CA GLU A 37 6.88 -8.19 14.46
C GLU A 37 7.26 -9.68 14.49
N GLN A 38 6.41 -10.55 13.95
CA GLN A 38 6.67 -11.99 13.94
C GLN A 38 7.80 -12.39 13.00
N LEU A 39 8.09 -11.58 11.97
CA LEU A 39 9.16 -11.81 11.01
C LEU A 39 10.42 -10.97 11.27
N ARG A 40 10.51 -10.28 12.42
CA ARG A 40 11.63 -9.37 12.74
C ARG A 40 13.00 -10.04 12.63
N ASN A 41 13.09 -11.30 13.03
CA ASN A 41 14.31 -12.13 12.94
C ASN A 41 14.67 -12.59 11.52
N ILE A 42 13.77 -12.41 10.55
CA ILE A 42 13.97 -12.78 9.14
C ILE A 42 14.29 -11.53 8.31
N HIS A 43 13.53 -10.45 8.50
CA HIS A 43 13.71 -9.25 7.68
C HIS A 43 14.77 -8.28 8.24
N HIS A 44 15.04 -8.29 9.55
CA HIS A 44 16.03 -7.44 10.24
C HIS A 44 15.82 -5.93 10.02
N LEU A 45 14.57 -5.46 10.06
CA LEU A 45 14.19 -4.05 9.87
C LEU A 45 13.80 -3.43 11.22
N GLY A 46 13.84 -2.10 11.31
CA GLY A 46 13.60 -1.35 12.54
C GLY A 46 12.31 -0.53 12.54
N GLU A 47 12.18 0.34 13.53
CA GLU A 47 10.97 1.13 13.79
C GLU A 47 10.63 2.13 12.68
N SER A 48 11.64 2.65 11.97
CA SER A 48 11.43 3.54 10.83
C SER A 48 10.73 2.81 9.68
N GLU A 49 11.15 1.58 9.37
CA GLU A 49 10.50 0.76 8.35
C GLU A 49 9.09 0.31 8.77
N LEU A 50 8.89 -0.01 10.06
CA LEU A 50 7.57 -0.31 10.59
C LEU A 50 6.62 0.89 10.44
N THR A 51 7.08 2.09 10.80
CA THR A 51 6.30 3.33 10.66
C THR A 51 5.90 3.55 9.20
N LEU A 52 6.83 3.38 8.27
CA LEU A 52 6.56 3.51 6.85
C LEU A 52 5.54 2.47 6.34
N LEU A 53 5.66 1.22 6.77
CA LEU A 53 4.73 0.14 6.44
C LEU A 53 3.31 0.44 6.93
N ARG A 54 3.17 0.94 8.17
CA ARG A 54 1.88 1.35 8.75
C ARG A 54 1.23 2.45 7.94
N HIS A 55 1.98 3.50 7.59
CA HIS A 55 1.46 4.59 6.76
C HIS A 55 1.04 4.11 5.37
N ALA A 56 1.81 3.19 4.77
CA ALA A 56 1.45 2.61 3.48
C ALA A 56 0.15 1.81 3.56
N ALA A 57 -0.03 1.01 4.62
CA ALA A 57 -1.26 0.27 4.85
C ALA A 57 -2.48 1.19 5.03
N LEU A 58 -2.33 2.35 5.65
CA LEU A 58 -3.43 3.31 5.80
C LEU A 58 -3.83 3.99 4.47
N LEU A 59 -2.87 4.13 3.53
CA LEU A 59 -3.06 4.89 2.29
C LEU A 59 -3.15 4.05 1.02
N HIS A 60 -3.01 2.72 1.10
CA HIS A 60 -2.84 1.87 -0.08
C HIS A 60 -3.95 2.02 -1.13
N ASP A 61 -5.18 2.29 -0.67
CA ASP A 61 -6.39 2.31 -1.50
C ASP A 61 -7.05 3.69 -1.67
N ILE A 62 -6.40 4.78 -1.24
CA ILE A 62 -6.98 6.15 -1.39
C ILE A 62 -7.26 6.53 -2.86
N GLY A 63 -6.54 5.92 -3.81
CA GLY A 63 -6.74 6.11 -5.24
C GLY A 63 -8.06 5.56 -5.77
N ILE A 64 -8.80 4.75 -5.00
CA ILE A 64 -10.15 4.31 -5.33
C ILE A 64 -11.11 5.50 -5.47
N PHE A 65 -10.84 6.59 -4.73
CA PHE A 65 -11.56 7.86 -4.85
C PHE A 65 -11.58 8.39 -6.29
N ILE A 66 -10.46 8.23 -7.02
CA ILE A 66 -10.35 8.59 -8.43
C ILE A 66 -10.94 7.49 -9.30
N SER A 67 -10.43 6.27 -9.16
CA SER A 67 -10.91 5.13 -9.92
C SER A 67 -10.48 3.81 -9.30
N LYS A 68 -11.38 2.80 -9.31
CA LYS A 68 -11.04 1.42 -8.98
C LYS A 68 -10.02 0.83 -9.96
N LYS A 69 -10.04 1.25 -11.23
CA LYS A 69 -9.05 0.85 -12.24
C LYS A 69 -7.74 1.57 -11.91
N ARG A 70 -6.61 0.85 -11.95
CA ARG A 70 -5.28 1.42 -11.63
C ARG A 70 -5.17 2.16 -10.28
N HIS A 71 -6.06 1.91 -9.29
CA HIS A 71 -6.07 2.64 -8.01
C HIS A 71 -4.70 2.70 -7.33
N HIS A 72 -3.92 1.63 -7.33
CA HIS A 72 -2.54 1.63 -6.81
C HIS A 72 -1.64 2.72 -7.42
N LYS A 73 -1.81 3.03 -8.72
CA LYS A 73 -1.09 4.15 -9.38
C LYS A 73 -1.64 5.50 -8.91
N HIS A 74 -2.97 5.63 -8.81
CA HIS A 74 -3.62 6.84 -8.31
C HIS A 74 -3.28 7.12 -6.83
N SER A 75 -3.30 6.11 -5.96
CA SER A 75 -2.89 6.22 -4.57
C SER A 75 -1.46 6.72 -4.46
N ALA A 76 -0.54 6.17 -5.25
CA ALA A 76 0.85 6.60 -5.26
C ALA A 76 1.01 8.05 -5.73
N TYR A 77 0.27 8.47 -6.75
CA TYR A 77 0.23 9.84 -7.23
C TYR A 77 -0.27 10.81 -6.13
N LEU A 78 -1.39 10.48 -5.48
CA LEU A 78 -1.94 11.28 -4.39
C LEU A 78 -0.96 11.40 -3.23
N VAL A 79 -0.33 10.29 -2.83
CA VAL A 79 0.72 10.30 -1.80
C VAL A 79 1.87 11.21 -2.20
N LEU A 80 2.31 11.20 -3.46
CA LEU A 80 3.49 11.96 -3.89
C LEU A 80 3.23 13.46 -4.08
N HIS A 81 2.02 13.85 -4.46
CA HIS A 81 1.74 15.22 -4.92
C HIS A 81 0.74 16.02 -4.06
N ASP A 82 -0.04 15.39 -3.19
CA ASP A 82 -1.01 16.13 -2.37
C ASP A 82 -0.36 16.97 -1.27
N ARG A 83 -0.72 18.25 -1.16
CA ARG A 83 -0.12 19.17 -0.18
C ARG A 83 -0.32 18.75 1.28
N GLY A 84 -1.29 17.88 1.56
CA GLY A 84 -1.50 17.29 2.89
C GLY A 84 -0.28 16.52 3.44
N LEU A 85 0.69 16.16 2.59
CA LEU A 85 1.94 15.51 2.98
C LEU A 85 3.20 16.38 2.85
N ASP A 86 3.10 17.71 2.72
CA ASP A 86 4.28 18.58 2.52
C ASP A 86 5.25 18.63 3.71
N GLY A 87 4.78 18.32 4.92
CA GLY A 87 5.62 18.12 6.11
C GLY A 87 6.32 16.75 6.19
N TYR A 88 6.00 15.82 5.29
CA TYR A 88 6.56 14.47 5.26
C TYR A 88 7.89 14.51 4.47
N PRO A 89 9.01 14.00 5.00
CA PRO A 89 10.30 14.10 4.33
C PRO A 89 10.25 13.51 2.92
N GLN A 90 10.69 14.28 1.91
CA GLN A 90 10.49 13.90 0.50
C GLN A 90 11.00 12.50 0.17
N LYS A 91 12.17 12.11 0.69
CA LYS A 91 12.71 10.75 0.50
C LYS A 91 11.80 9.67 1.07
N GLU A 92 11.26 9.88 2.26
CA GLU A 92 10.35 8.92 2.90
C GLU A 92 8.97 8.91 2.22
N ARG A 93 8.50 10.08 1.77
CA ARG A 93 7.27 10.24 0.98
C ARG A 93 7.34 9.49 -0.34
N THR A 94 8.49 9.52 -1.02
CA THR A 94 8.74 8.72 -2.23
C THR A 94 8.72 7.22 -1.91
N LEU A 95 9.34 6.77 -0.81
CA LEU A 95 9.29 5.36 -0.41
C LEU A 95 7.86 4.91 -0.05
N LEU A 96 7.09 5.78 0.62
CA LEU A 96 5.67 5.57 0.93
C LEU A 96 4.84 5.42 -0.34
N ALA A 97 5.02 6.32 -1.31
CA ALA A 97 4.35 6.25 -2.61
C ALA A 97 4.70 4.96 -3.37
N LEU A 98 5.96 4.53 -3.33
CA LEU A 98 6.39 3.27 -3.96
C LEU A 98 5.84 2.03 -3.26
N LEU A 99 5.71 2.03 -1.94
CA LEU A 99 5.02 0.97 -1.20
C LEU A 99 3.56 0.86 -1.65
N VAL A 100 2.86 1.99 -1.59
CA VAL A 100 1.45 2.11 -2.00
C VAL A 100 1.27 1.71 -3.47
N ARG A 101 2.19 2.07 -4.37
CA ARG A 101 2.10 1.69 -5.79
C ARG A 101 2.17 0.18 -6.00
N ASN A 102 2.99 -0.52 -5.22
CA ASN A 102 3.37 -1.92 -5.49
C ASN A 102 2.63 -2.93 -4.60
N HIS A 103 1.61 -2.51 -3.86
CA HIS A 103 0.78 -3.39 -3.01
C HIS A 103 -0.03 -4.42 -3.82
N ARG A 104 -0.16 -4.24 -5.14
CA ARG A 104 -0.83 -5.20 -6.04
C ARG A 104 -0.19 -5.19 -7.42
N LYS A 105 -0.59 -6.18 -8.25
CA LYS A 105 -0.07 -6.36 -9.62
C LYS A 105 1.46 -6.58 -9.61
N ASN A 106 2.12 -6.31 -10.73
CA ASN A 106 3.55 -6.52 -10.88
C ASN A 106 4.34 -5.49 -10.10
N VAL A 107 5.35 -5.96 -9.37
CA VAL A 107 6.23 -5.08 -8.60
C VAL A 107 7.29 -4.48 -9.51
N LYS A 108 7.30 -3.15 -9.62
CA LYS A 108 8.19 -2.39 -10.50
C LYS A 108 9.08 -1.45 -9.70
N ILE A 109 10.05 -2.02 -8.99
CA ILE A 109 11.01 -1.25 -8.18
C ILE A 109 12.33 -1.05 -8.91
N GLU A 110 12.69 -1.93 -9.84
CA GLU A 110 14.04 -1.91 -10.42
C GLU A 110 14.33 -0.65 -11.25
N ALA A 111 13.31 -0.09 -11.91
CA ALA A 111 13.41 1.15 -12.67
C ALA A 111 13.38 2.43 -11.80
N SER A 112 13.19 2.31 -10.48
CA SER A 112 13.21 3.49 -9.60
C SER A 112 14.64 3.98 -9.32
N ASN A 113 14.79 5.31 -9.17
CA ASN A 113 16.05 5.97 -8.80
C ASN A 113 16.47 5.74 -7.32
N LEU A 114 15.95 4.70 -6.68
CA LEU A 114 16.29 4.37 -5.31
C LEU A 114 17.72 3.82 -5.20
N SER A 115 18.34 4.11 -4.06
CA SER A 115 19.65 3.54 -3.73
C SER A 115 19.57 2.00 -3.70
N ARG A 116 20.69 1.35 -4.03
CA ARG A 116 20.82 -0.12 -3.92
C ARG A 116 20.57 -0.63 -2.49
N PHE A 117 20.72 0.21 -1.47
CA PHE A 117 20.43 -0.13 -0.08
C PHE A 117 18.93 -0.04 0.26
N SER A 118 18.20 0.89 -0.38
CA SER A 118 16.77 1.09 -0.13
C SER A 118 15.90 0.04 -0.83
N LYS A 119 16.33 -0.47 -2.00
CA LYS A 119 15.55 -1.46 -2.76
C LYS A 119 15.24 -2.74 -1.96
N PRO A 120 16.21 -3.43 -1.31
CA PRO A 120 15.90 -4.63 -0.52
C PRO A 120 14.93 -4.38 0.64
N ILE A 121 15.05 -3.22 1.30
CA ILE A 121 14.14 -2.82 2.37
C ILE A 121 12.72 -2.66 1.81
N LEU A 122 12.59 -1.90 0.73
CA LEU A 122 11.30 -1.67 0.08
C LEU A 122 10.64 -2.97 -0.40
N LYS A 123 11.42 -3.89 -0.98
CA LYS A 123 10.93 -5.22 -1.40
C LYS A 123 10.32 -6.01 -0.24
N LYS A 124 11.02 -6.06 0.90
CA LYS A 124 10.54 -6.74 2.12
C LYS A 124 9.23 -6.13 2.62
N LEU A 125 9.15 -4.80 2.69
CA LEU A 125 7.94 -4.11 3.13
C LEU A 125 6.75 -4.33 2.18
N ILE A 126 6.98 -4.32 0.86
CA ILE A 126 5.94 -4.62 -0.14
C ILE A 126 5.43 -6.05 0.02
N ALA A 127 6.31 -7.02 0.24
CA ALA A 127 5.91 -8.41 0.45
C ALA A 127 5.00 -8.56 1.68
N LEU A 128 5.31 -7.87 2.79
CA LEU A 128 4.46 -7.88 3.99
C LEU A 128 3.12 -7.20 3.73
N LEU A 129 3.11 -6.01 3.11
CA LEU A 129 1.89 -5.27 2.80
C LEU A 129 0.95 -6.08 1.90
N ARG A 130 1.50 -6.75 0.88
CA ARG A 130 0.73 -7.62 -0.03
C ARG A 130 0.04 -8.76 0.69
N ILE A 131 0.71 -9.41 1.65
CA ILE A 131 0.10 -10.47 2.46
C ILE A 131 -0.99 -9.88 3.36
N ALA A 132 -0.72 -8.76 4.04
CA ALA A 132 -1.70 -8.11 4.92
C ALA A 132 -3.00 -7.73 4.18
N ASP A 133 -2.86 -7.08 3.02
CA ASP A 133 -3.96 -6.71 2.14
C ASP A 133 -4.70 -7.97 1.62
N ALA A 134 -3.97 -9.02 1.22
CA ALA A 134 -4.60 -10.29 0.84
C ALA A 134 -5.43 -10.91 1.97
N LEU A 135 -4.95 -10.85 3.21
CA LEU A 135 -5.63 -11.43 4.38
C LEU A 135 -6.93 -10.70 4.73
N ASP A 136 -7.13 -9.47 4.27
CA ASP A 136 -8.37 -8.72 4.42
C ASP A 136 -9.04 -8.40 3.06
N TYR A 137 -8.86 -9.26 2.05
CA TYR A 137 -9.40 -9.07 0.70
C TYR A 137 -10.91 -8.78 0.63
N PHE A 138 -11.69 -9.29 1.58
CA PHE A 138 -13.14 -9.07 1.65
C PHE A 138 -13.55 -7.87 2.53
N HIS A 139 -12.58 -7.07 3.00
CA HIS A 139 -12.77 -5.85 3.80
C HIS A 139 -13.63 -6.07 5.05
N ARG A 140 -13.40 -7.20 5.75
CA ARG A 140 -14.19 -7.56 6.94
C ARG A 140 -13.53 -7.11 8.23
N GLY A 141 -12.22 -6.90 8.22
CA GLY A 141 -11.42 -6.50 9.37
C GLY A 141 -11.26 -7.56 10.46
N GLN A 142 -11.70 -8.79 10.20
CA GLN A 142 -11.81 -9.87 11.20
C GLN A 142 -10.54 -10.73 11.30
N THR A 143 -9.69 -10.73 10.28
CA THR A 143 -8.55 -11.64 10.21
C THR A 143 -7.49 -11.31 11.25
N ILE A 144 -6.98 -12.32 11.96
CA ILE A 144 -5.88 -12.20 12.93
C ILE A 144 -4.77 -13.17 12.56
N VAL A 145 -3.51 -12.72 12.55
CA VAL A 145 -2.35 -13.62 12.45
C VAL A 145 -1.95 -14.01 13.87
N LYS A 146 -2.08 -15.30 14.19
CA LYS A 146 -1.82 -15.85 15.53
C LYS A 146 -0.37 -16.26 15.74
N ASP A 147 0.24 -16.80 14.70
CA ASP A 147 1.61 -17.30 14.72
C ASP A 147 2.19 -17.30 13.30
N VAL A 148 3.50 -17.04 13.20
CA VAL A 148 4.28 -17.19 11.97
C VAL A 148 5.52 -18.00 12.30
N ARG A 149 5.64 -19.17 11.69
CA ARG A 149 6.68 -20.14 12.04
C ARG A 149 7.34 -20.75 10.81
N MET A 150 8.64 -20.97 10.90
CA MET A 150 9.45 -21.55 9.83
C MET A 150 9.50 -23.08 9.99
N GLN A 151 9.29 -23.81 8.88
CA GLN A 151 9.43 -25.25 8.81
C GLN A 151 10.10 -25.64 7.48
N GLY A 152 11.42 -25.83 7.53
CA GLY A 152 12.24 -26.00 6.32
C GLY A 152 12.16 -24.74 5.45
N GLU A 153 11.77 -24.90 4.19
CA GLU A 153 11.56 -23.78 3.26
C GLU A 153 10.19 -23.10 3.44
N ASN A 154 9.30 -23.65 4.27
CA ASN A 154 7.96 -23.09 4.45
C ASN A 154 7.93 -22.04 5.58
N CYS A 155 7.24 -20.93 5.34
CA CYS A 155 6.83 -19.95 6.33
C CYS A 155 5.33 -20.09 6.54
N ILE A 156 4.93 -20.69 7.65
CA ILE A 156 3.53 -21.02 7.96
C ILE A 156 2.91 -19.87 8.74
N PHE A 157 1.87 -19.26 8.18
CA PHE A 157 1.05 -18.22 8.77
C PHE A 157 -0.24 -18.84 9.32
N THR A 158 -0.36 -18.90 10.64
CA THR A 158 -1.58 -19.36 11.30
C THR A 158 -2.52 -18.17 11.47
N VAL A 159 -3.72 -18.25 10.89
CA VAL A 159 -4.70 -17.15 10.87
C VAL A 159 -6.05 -17.56 11.43
N GLU A 160 -6.74 -16.61 12.04
CA GLU A 160 -8.08 -16.75 12.62
C GLU A 160 -9.02 -15.73 11.96
N GLY A 161 -10.33 -15.98 11.97
CA GLY A 161 -11.33 -15.01 11.51
C GLY A 161 -11.49 -14.91 9.98
N VAL A 162 -10.93 -15.87 9.23
CA VAL A 162 -11.01 -15.91 7.76
C VAL A 162 -11.19 -17.34 7.23
N ASN A 163 -11.97 -17.48 6.17
CA ASN A 163 -12.11 -18.75 5.46
C ASN A 163 -11.05 -18.86 4.34
N LEU A 164 -10.00 -19.63 4.61
CA LEU A 164 -8.88 -19.81 3.68
C LEU A 164 -9.28 -20.51 2.37
N ASN A 165 -10.33 -21.34 2.36
CA ASN A 165 -10.79 -21.99 1.13
C ASN A 165 -11.33 -20.96 0.13
N THR A 166 -11.97 -19.90 0.63
CA THR A 166 -12.47 -18.80 -0.21
C THR A 166 -11.40 -17.78 -0.57
N LEU A 167 -10.31 -17.72 0.20
CA LEU A 167 -9.27 -16.70 0.04
C LEU A 167 -8.04 -17.20 -0.73
N GLY A 168 -7.87 -18.52 -0.84
CA GLY A 168 -6.64 -19.18 -1.29
C GLY A 168 -6.06 -18.62 -2.58
N GLU A 169 -6.87 -18.38 -3.61
CA GLU A 169 -6.41 -17.86 -4.90
C GLU A 169 -5.80 -16.45 -4.77
N GLN A 170 -6.48 -15.53 -4.07
CA GLN A 170 -6.01 -14.16 -3.89
C GLN A 170 -4.75 -14.12 -3.02
N LEU A 171 -4.73 -14.97 -1.99
CA LEU A 171 -3.62 -15.10 -1.07
C LEU A 171 -2.38 -15.66 -1.77
N GLY A 172 -2.53 -16.69 -2.60
CA GLY A 172 -1.46 -17.25 -3.43
C GLY A 172 -0.86 -16.20 -4.38
N LYS A 173 -1.71 -15.49 -5.13
CA LYS A 173 -1.28 -14.43 -6.06
C LYS A 173 -0.48 -13.31 -5.38
N LYS A 174 -0.96 -12.79 -4.24
CA LYS A 174 -0.31 -11.67 -3.54
C LYS A 174 0.95 -12.13 -2.79
N SER A 175 0.93 -13.32 -2.19
CA SER A 175 2.05 -13.86 -1.41
C SER A 175 3.20 -14.44 -2.27
N ALA A 176 3.02 -14.67 -3.57
CA ALA A 176 4.11 -15.09 -4.46
C ALA A 176 5.34 -14.16 -4.38
N TYR A 177 5.12 -12.85 -4.21
CA TYR A 177 6.22 -11.88 -4.06
C TYR A 177 7.01 -12.08 -2.76
N PHE A 178 6.38 -12.60 -1.70
CA PHE A 178 7.08 -12.97 -0.47
C PHE A 178 8.11 -14.06 -0.73
N ARG A 179 7.76 -15.07 -1.54
CA ARG A 179 8.70 -16.13 -1.93
C ARG A 179 9.89 -15.59 -2.69
N GLU A 180 9.67 -14.69 -3.65
CA GLU A 180 10.74 -14.03 -4.40
C GLU A 180 11.70 -13.27 -3.47
N VAL A 181 11.16 -12.54 -2.49
CA VAL A 181 11.96 -11.64 -1.63
C VAL A 181 12.66 -12.38 -0.50
N PHE A 182 12.00 -13.35 0.12
CA PHE A 182 12.49 -14.04 1.33
C PHE A 182 13.08 -15.43 1.04
N GLY A 183 12.85 -16.00 -0.14
CA GLY A 183 13.25 -17.38 -0.45
C GLY A 183 12.49 -18.43 0.37
N LEU A 184 11.35 -18.06 0.97
CA LEU A 184 10.50 -18.93 1.79
C LEU A 184 9.13 -19.10 1.15
N ASN A 185 8.58 -20.31 1.18
CA ASN A 185 7.24 -20.62 0.66
C ASN A 185 6.19 -20.19 1.68
N PRO A 186 5.34 -19.18 1.41
CA PRO A 186 4.28 -18.81 2.33
C PRO A 186 3.17 -19.87 2.33
N VAL A 187 2.77 -20.33 3.50
CA VAL A 187 1.73 -21.35 3.66
C VAL A 187 0.74 -20.86 4.72
N PHE A 188 -0.56 -21.04 4.51
CA PHE A 188 -1.57 -20.48 5.42
C PHE A 188 -2.37 -21.60 6.08
N ALA A 189 -2.57 -21.50 7.39
CA ALA A 189 -3.32 -22.47 8.17
C ALA A 189 -4.41 -21.75 8.97
N SER A 190 -5.59 -22.35 9.09
CA SER A 190 -6.64 -21.82 9.97
C SER A 190 -6.39 -22.26 11.41
N ALA A 191 -6.47 -21.31 12.35
CA ALA A 191 -6.40 -21.57 13.78
C ALA A 191 -7.57 -22.44 14.29
N ASP A 192 -8.70 -22.41 13.57
CA ASP A 192 -9.94 -23.10 13.94
C ASP A 192 -10.06 -24.51 13.31
N ALA A 193 -9.09 -24.92 12.48
CA ALA A 193 -9.16 -26.20 11.79
C ALA A 193 -8.95 -27.38 12.78
N PRO A 194 -9.85 -28.38 12.83
CA PRO A 194 -9.74 -29.52 13.76
C PRO A 194 -8.46 -30.38 13.62
N HIS A 195 -7.66 -30.15 12.56
CA HIS A 195 -6.42 -30.90 12.29
C HIS A 195 -5.23 -30.05 11.82
N GLY A 196 -5.29 -28.71 11.85
CA GLY A 196 -4.13 -27.83 11.63
C GLY A 196 -3.32 -28.04 10.34
N GLU A 197 -3.85 -28.79 9.36
CA GLU A 197 -3.14 -29.09 8.11
C GLU A 197 -2.97 -27.78 7.32
N PRO A 198 -1.71 -27.34 7.09
CA PRO A 198 -1.46 -26.10 6.38
C PRO A 198 -1.95 -26.20 4.93
N LEU A 199 -2.75 -25.23 4.48
CA LEU A 199 -3.10 -25.12 3.07
C LEU A 199 -1.89 -24.59 2.31
N ASN A 200 -1.23 -25.49 1.59
CA ASN A 200 -0.12 -25.14 0.71
C ASN A 200 -0.63 -24.94 -0.73
N PHE A 201 -1.07 -23.71 -1.02
CA PHE A 201 -1.54 -23.33 -2.35
C PHE A 201 -0.46 -23.42 -3.44
N PHE A 202 0.83 -23.49 -3.06
CA PHE A 202 1.94 -23.61 -4.01
C PHE A 202 2.20 -25.05 -4.48
N LYS A 203 1.56 -26.06 -3.88
CA LYS A 203 1.58 -27.44 -4.41
C LYS A 203 0.56 -27.66 -5.54
N GLU A 204 -0.49 -26.85 -5.60
CA GLU A 204 -1.56 -26.96 -6.60
C GLU A 204 -1.48 -25.89 -7.69
N LEU A 205 -0.75 -24.81 -7.44
CA LEU A 205 -0.41 -23.82 -8.45
C LEU A 205 0.87 -24.26 -9.16
N ASP A 206 0.72 -25.01 -10.26
CA ASP A 206 1.68 -24.94 -11.37
C ASP A 206 1.65 -23.49 -11.88
N ILE A 207 2.39 -22.61 -11.20
CA ILE A 207 2.65 -21.26 -11.71
C ILE A 207 3.64 -21.47 -12.85
N GLU A 208 3.12 -21.87 -14.01
CA GLU A 208 3.80 -21.59 -15.27
C GLU A 208 4.11 -20.09 -15.26
N ASP A 209 5.37 -19.78 -15.50
CA ASP A 209 5.95 -18.45 -15.59
C ASP A 209 5.33 -17.74 -16.80
N GLN A 210 4.06 -17.38 -16.70
CA GLN A 210 3.33 -16.68 -17.74
C GLN A 210 3.75 -15.20 -17.65
N PRO A 211 4.44 -14.66 -18.66
CA PRO A 211 4.83 -13.27 -18.67
C PRO A 211 3.55 -12.43 -18.68
N THR A 212 3.22 -11.86 -17.52
CA THR A 212 2.06 -11.00 -17.39
C THR A 212 2.27 -9.75 -18.22
N GLU A 213 1.23 -9.39 -19.01
CA GLU A 213 1.24 -8.34 -20.02
C GLU A 213 2.04 -7.08 -19.63
N TYR A 214 2.81 -6.61 -20.61
CA TYR A 214 3.58 -5.37 -20.60
C TYR A 214 2.64 -4.17 -20.38
N ASP A 215 2.50 -3.72 -19.14
CA ASP A 215 1.81 -2.47 -18.81
C ASP A 215 2.84 -1.33 -18.93
N GLY A 216 3.00 -0.78 -20.14
CA GLY A 216 4.11 0.06 -20.62
C GLY A 216 4.37 1.43 -19.97
N ASP A 217 4.11 1.62 -18.67
CA ASP A 217 4.42 2.89 -17.99
C ASP A 217 5.43 2.68 -16.86
N SER A 218 6.68 3.06 -17.12
CA SER A 218 7.63 3.50 -16.10
C SER A 218 7.23 4.91 -15.69
N ILE A 219 6.99 5.17 -14.40
CA ILE A 219 6.97 6.56 -13.94
C ILE A 219 8.43 7.00 -13.94
N GLU A 220 8.82 7.79 -14.91
CA GLU A 220 10.05 8.55 -14.83
C GLU A 220 9.87 9.56 -13.69
N LEU A 221 10.63 9.36 -12.62
CA LEU A 221 10.76 10.33 -11.53
C LEU A 221 11.61 11.49 -12.07
N HIS A 222 11.01 12.33 -12.91
CA HIS A 222 11.65 13.55 -13.38
C HIS A 222 11.60 14.60 -12.28
N ASP A 223 12.79 15.05 -11.89
CA ASP A 223 12.98 16.33 -11.21
C ASP A 223 12.73 17.41 -12.27
N GLU A 224 11.67 18.21 -12.11
CA GLU A 224 11.33 19.25 -13.09
C GLU A 224 12.43 20.31 -13.13
N THR A 225 13.31 20.20 -14.12
CA THR A 225 13.95 21.34 -14.78
C THR A 225 14.42 20.92 -16.16
N THR A 226 13.54 20.98 -17.16
CA THR A 226 13.75 21.68 -18.44
C THR A 226 12.63 21.36 -19.44
N ALA A 227 12.20 22.40 -20.14
CA ALA A 227 11.22 22.35 -21.22
C ALA A 227 11.75 21.60 -22.45
N GLY A 228 10.89 20.85 -23.13
CA GLY A 228 11.16 20.33 -24.48
C GLY A 228 10.24 19.19 -24.90
N THR A 229 9.24 19.54 -25.70
CA THR A 229 8.39 18.75 -26.62
C THR A 229 8.80 17.30 -26.93
N GLU A 230 7.84 16.38 -26.81
CA GLU A 230 7.54 15.34 -27.81
C GLU A 230 6.09 14.83 -27.65
N GLN A 231 5.33 14.77 -28.75
CA GLN A 231 3.93 14.37 -28.84
C GLN A 231 3.79 12.86 -29.04
N GLY A 232 2.89 12.21 -28.29
CA GLY A 232 2.47 10.84 -28.56
C GLY A 232 1.53 10.24 -27.51
N THR A 233 0.22 10.35 -27.78
CA THR A 233 -0.89 9.55 -27.18
C THR A 233 -0.99 9.53 -25.64
N GLU A 234 -1.42 10.63 -25.02
CA GLU A 234 -1.67 10.73 -23.57
C GLU A 234 -2.94 11.50 -23.16
N ASP A 235 -3.81 11.85 -24.10
CA ASP A 235 -4.80 12.92 -23.85
C ASP A 235 -6.04 12.51 -23.01
N ASP A 236 -6.39 11.23 -22.89
CA ASP A 236 -7.62 10.83 -22.17
C ASP A 236 -7.47 10.68 -20.63
N ASP A 237 -6.26 10.39 -20.11
CA ASP A 237 -6.03 10.18 -18.68
C ASP A 237 -5.62 11.49 -17.94
N LYS A 238 -5.09 12.49 -18.65
CA LYS A 238 -4.69 13.79 -18.09
C LYS A 238 -5.87 14.76 -17.93
N GLU A 239 -6.79 14.80 -18.89
CA GLU A 239 -7.98 15.67 -18.79
C GLU A 239 -8.85 15.33 -17.57
N ASN A 240 -8.92 14.06 -17.17
CA ASN A 240 -9.74 13.65 -16.03
C ASN A 240 -9.10 13.98 -14.66
N LEU A 241 -7.78 14.20 -14.60
CA LEU A 241 -7.04 14.56 -13.39
C LEU A 241 -7.05 16.07 -13.13
N GLU A 242 -7.07 16.90 -14.18
CA GLU A 242 -7.15 18.37 -14.05
C GLU A 242 -8.58 18.87 -13.80
N HIS A 243 -9.61 18.19 -14.33
CA HIS A 243 -11.00 18.64 -14.18
C HIS A 243 -11.62 18.44 -12.78
N HIS A 244 -11.03 17.63 -11.89
CA HIS A 244 -11.55 17.38 -10.54
C HIS A 244 -10.95 18.26 -9.43
N PHE A 245 -9.98 19.12 -9.76
CA PHE A 245 -9.32 20.01 -8.79
C PHE A 245 -9.55 21.48 -9.15
N GLN A 246 -10.73 22.01 -8.84
CA GLN A 246 -10.87 23.44 -8.59
C GLN A 246 -10.60 23.72 -7.10
N PRO A 247 -9.73 24.69 -6.74
CA PRO A 247 -9.57 25.09 -5.35
C PRO A 247 -10.87 25.72 -4.84
N ALA A 248 -11.28 25.39 -3.62
CA ALA A 248 -12.37 26.09 -2.94
C ALA A 248 -11.98 27.57 -2.76
N GLU A 249 -12.66 28.47 -3.48
CA GLU A 249 -12.54 29.91 -3.30
C GLU A 249 -13.07 30.32 -1.92
N GLU A 250 -12.33 31.21 -1.27
CA GLU A 250 -12.61 31.82 0.03
C GLU A 250 -13.99 32.48 0.04
N GLN A 251 -14.86 32.08 0.98
CA GLN A 251 -16.08 32.83 1.26
C GLN A 251 -15.73 34.08 2.08
N GLU A 252 -15.86 35.21 1.39
CA GLU A 252 -15.79 36.58 1.89
C GLU A 252 -16.76 36.78 3.08
N ILE A 253 -16.20 37.09 4.26
CA ILE A 253 -16.96 37.44 5.46
C ILE A 253 -17.52 38.85 5.23
N LEU A 254 -18.83 38.95 4.92
CA LEU A 254 -19.54 40.22 4.91
C LEU A 254 -19.53 40.84 6.32
N THR A 255 -18.90 42.00 6.42
CA THR A 255 -18.96 42.89 7.57
C THR A 255 -20.35 43.55 7.67
N GLU A 256 -21.13 43.22 8.70
CA GLU A 256 -22.30 44.04 9.08
C GLU A 256 -21.83 45.33 9.77
N LYS A 257 -22.22 46.49 9.21
CA LYS A 257 -22.12 47.80 9.88
C LYS A 257 -23.37 48.07 10.72
N PRO A 258 -23.28 48.82 11.83
CA PRO A 258 -24.36 48.98 12.79
C PRO A 258 -25.39 50.03 12.33
N VAL A 259 -26.67 49.73 12.54
CA VAL A 259 -27.75 50.73 12.41
C VAL A 259 -27.83 51.52 13.72
N ALA A 260 -27.59 52.82 13.62
CA ALA A 260 -27.76 53.77 14.70
C ALA A 260 -29.24 54.13 14.91
N LYS A 261 -29.62 54.27 16.18
CA LYS A 261 -30.86 54.91 16.65
C LYS A 261 -30.99 56.34 16.10
N VAL A 262 -32.16 56.71 15.59
CA VAL A 262 -33.02 57.84 16.03
C VAL A 262 -34.46 57.50 15.67
#